data_AF-A0A8J6AZG9-F1
#
_entry.id   AF-A0A8J6AZG9-F1
#
_cell.length_a   1.000
_cell.length_b   1.000
_cell.length_c   1.000
_cell.angle_alpha   90.00
_cell.angle_beta   90.00
_cell.angle_gamma   90.00
#
_symmetry.space_group_name_H-M   'P 1'
#
loop_
_entity.id
_entity.type
_entity.pdbx_description
1 polymer ?
#
loop_
_entity_poly.entity_id
_entity_poly.type
_entity_poly.pdbx_seq_one_letter_code
_entity_poly.pdbx_strand_id
1 'polypeptide(L)'
;MSLDLDNKVVQNNIKLFQKRGILLPTLDQMVDPSKIPQEVREALMKVDIEETNPLNLFRITWKNDGKTGGFRDVPNFVELPSSLTGTKARMVLLAGKYFPTGAHKVGATFCALVDHLTTGRFDPEVQEAMWPSTGNYCRGGAFDSCLLGCKAVALLPEEMSQERFDYLRRLGAEVFGTPGCESNVKEIFDKAKELCGERGENIVNFNQFEQLGNPAWHKFCTGRAVEEVFNSIKHEGDELAGYFSMSGSAGTIGASEHLREVFPHVLVGVGEPEQCPVLTENGFGGHRIEGVGDKHVPWVHNVKNMDFAAQIDDDLTVDVFRMCMEPVGREYLRSKGRRVHRRGHRAPRHLWLRQSPWRHQDGQVLRADRERRRLHHRHRLEPHVHVPPRGVHQGQGPLHPRRRRRHLRPPHGHAHRGLRRDDLRRAQARPQPQVLHLRGAAGQDRRGAQRPVVRPQLLAARARYG
;
A
#
# COMPACT_ATOMS: atom_id res chain seq x y z
N MET A 1 -8.75 19.99 13.76
CA MET A 1 -9.86 19.01 13.76
C MET A 1 -10.39 18.97 15.18
N SER A 2 -11.68 19.25 15.40
CA SER A 2 -12.26 18.99 16.71
C SER A 2 -12.27 17.47 16.96
N LEU A 3 -11.93 17.06 18.17
CA LEU A 3 -12.07 15.66 18.64
C LEU A 3 -13.46 15.42 19.24
N ASP A 4 -14.36 16.41 19.16
CA ASP A 4 -15.70 16.32 19.69
C ASP A 4 -16.54 15.36 18.86
N LEU A 5 -17.23 14.45 19.55
CA LEU A 5 -18.15 13.49 18.95
C LEU A 5 -19.46 14.20 18.61
N ASP A 6 -19.97 13.99 17.39
CA ASP A 6 -21.37 14.30 17.11
C ASP A 6 -22.25 13.16 17.63
N ASN A 7 -22.66 13.29 18.90
CA ASN A 7 -23.47 12.27 19.57
C ASN A 7 -24.81 12.03 18.85
N LYS A 8 -25.38 13.01 18.15
CA LYS A 8 -26.65 12.82 17.45
C LYS A 8 -26.44 11.90 16.25
N VAL A 9 -25.42 12.16 15.43
CA VAL A 9 -25.08 11.32 14.29
C VAL A 9 -24.66 9.92 14.76
N VAL A 10 -23.87 9.81 15.83
CA VAL A 10 -23.52 8.48 16.40
C VAL A 10 -24.77 7.69 16.79
N GLN A 11 -25.77 8.32 17.41
CA GLN A 11 -27.03 7.64 17.74
C GLN A 11 -27.85 7.24 16.50
N ASN A 12 -27.83 8.04 15.43
CA ASN A 12 -28.43 7.65 14.14
C ASN A 12 -27.73 6.41 13.57
N ASN A 13 -26.40 6.41 13.55
CA ASN A 13 -25.57 5.30 13.07
C ASN A 13 -25.88 4.00 13.85
N ILE A 14 -25.98 4.09 15.18
CA ILE A 14 -26.35 2.95 16.04
C ILE A 14 -27.73 2.41 15.65
N LYS A 15 -28.75 3.28 15.49
CA LYS A 15 -30.10 2.85 15.11
C LYS A 15 -30.13 2.18 13.75
N LEU A 16 -29.39 2.72 12.76
CA LEU A 16 -29.28 2.10 11.44
C LEU A 16 -28.67 0.70 11.55
N PHE A 17 -27.61 0.55 12.34
CA PHE A 17 -26.89 -0.72 12.46
C PHE A 17 -27.74 -1.76 13.19
N GLN A 18 -28.45 -1.36 14.24
CA GLN A 18 -29.44 -2.22 14.91
C GLN A 18 -30.55 -2.66 13.96
N LYS A 19 -31.10 -1.73 13.17
CA LYS A 19 -32.15 -2.03 12.17
C LYS A 19 -31.67 -3.02 11.10
N ARG A 20 -30.41 -2.94 10.70
CA ARG A 20 -29.81 -3.78 9.66
C ARG A 20 -29.09 -5.03 10.19
N GLY A 21 -29.03 -5.22 11.51
CA GLY A 21 -28.29 -6.32 12.13
C GLY A 21 -26.78 -6.27 11.87
N ILE A 22 -26.21 -5.07 11.69
CA ILE A 22 -24.78 -4.87 11.40
C ILE A 22 -23.99 -4.90 12.71
N LEU A 23 -22.97 -5.77 12.77
CA LEU A 23 -22.01 -5.83 13.86
C LEU A 23 -20.65 -5.35 13.37
N LEU A 24 -20.01 -4.46 14.13
CA LEU A 24 -18.66 -3.99 13.84
C LEU A 24 -17.62 -4.90 14.52
N PRO A 25 -16.67 -5.48 13.78
CA PRO A 25 -15.51 -6.12 14.38
C PRO A 25 -14.61 -5.11 15.06
N THR A 26 -14.02 -5.51 16.20
CA THR A 26 -12.92 -4.76 16.80
C THR A 26 -11.61 -5.04 16.06
N LEU A 27 -10.62 -4.14 16.18
CA LEU A 27 -9.26 -4.41 15.66
C LEU A 27 -8.67 -5.68 16.28
N ASP A 28 -8.96 -5.93 17.55
CA ASP A 28 -8.54 -7.15 18.25
C ASP A 28 -9.11 -8.42 17.62
N GLN A 29 -10.36 -8.40 17.16
CA GLN A 29 -10.99 -9.50 16.43
C GLN A 29 -10.44 -9.65 15.00
N MET A 30 -10.06 -8.56 14.35
CA MET A 30 -9.38 -8.61 13.04
C MET A 30 -7.98 -9.22 13.14
N VAL A 31 -7.26 -8.94 14.24
CA VAL A 31 -5.94 -9.53 14.54
C VAL A 31 -6.10 -11.00 14.90
N ASP A 32 -7.05 -11.30 15.78
CA ASP A 32 -7.29 -12.63 16.33
C ASP A 32 -8.76 -13.03 16.17
N PRO A 33 -9.11 -13.72 15.07
CA PRO A 33 -10.45 -14.22 14.81
C PRO A 33 -10.97 -15.20 15.87
N SER A 34 -10.14 -15.72 16.78
CA SER A 34 -10.61 -16.54 17.90
C SER A 34 -11.44 -15.75 18.92
N LYS A 35 -11.27 -14.42 18.95
CA LYS A 35 -12.04 -13.48 19.78
C LYS A 35 -13.41 -13.11 19.19
N ILE A 36 -13.72 -13.57 17.98
CA ILE A 36 -15.03 -13.37 17.37
C ILE A 36 -16.03 -14.30 18.08
N PRO A 37 -17.23 -13.80 18.46
CA PRO A 37 -18.25 -14.63 19.09
C PRO A 37 -18.55 -15.90 18.28
N GLN A 38 -18.72 -17.03 18.99
CA GLN A 38 -18.91 -18.34 18.36
C GLN A 38 -20.04 -18.33 17.33
N GLU A 39 -21.18 -17.73 17.68
CA GLU A 39 -22.36 -17.61 16.82
C GLU A 39 -22.05 -16.89 15.49
N VAL A 40 -21.22 -15.84 15.55
CA VAL A 40 -20.78 -15.07 14.35
C VAL A 40 -19.86 -15.93 13.48
N ARG A 41 -18.93 -16.69 14.09
CA ARG A 41 -18.04 -17.60 13.36
C ARG A 41 -18.80 -18.72 12.67
N GLU A 42 -19.81 -19.29 13.33
CA GLU A 42 -20.67 -20.33 12.75
C GLU A 42 -21.54 -19.79 11.62
N ALA A 43 -22.07 -18.58 11.75
CA ALA A 43 -22.82 -17.92 10.69
C ALA A 43 -21.95 -17.61 9.47
N LEU A 44 -20.71 -17.13 9.69
CA LEU A 44 -19.74 -16.85 8.63
C LEU A 44 -19.46 -18.04 7.71
N MET A 45 -19.44 -19.27 8.24
CA MET A 45 -19.21 -20.47 7.45
C MET A 45 -20.27 -20.72 6.37
N LYS A 46 -21.44 -20.05 6.47
CA LYS A 46 -22.55 -20.16 5.51
C LYS A 46 -22.57 -19.01 4.49
N VAL A 47 -21.65 -18.05 4.62
CA VAL A 47 -21.57 -16.83 3.80
C VAL A 47 -20.38 -16.92 2.88
N ASP A 48 -20.55 -16.60 1.60
CA ASP A 48 -19.42 -16.55 0.66
C ASP A 48 -18.53 -15.34 0.95
N ILE A 49 -17.21 -15.46 0.76
CA ILE A 49 -16.24 -14.42 1.13
C ILE A 49 -16.39 -13.14 0.31
N GLU A 50 -16.91 -13.23 -0.92
CA GLU A 50 -17.14 -12.07 -1.79
C GLU A 50 -18.59 -11.56 -1.72
N GLU A 51 -19.46 -12.22 -0.95
CA GLU A 51 -20.86 -11.83 -0.77
C GLU A 51 -20.98 -10.48 -0.06
N THR A 52 -21.98 -9.68 -0.46
CA THR A 52 -22.33 -8.40 0.20
C THR A 52 -23.15 -8.64 1.46
N ASN A 53 -22.60 -9.44 2.38
CA ASN A 53 -23.19 -9.76 3.68
C ASN A 53 -22.38 -9.07 4.80
N PRO A 54 -23.01 -8.30 5.72
CA PRO A 54 -22.28 -7.58 6.77
C PRO A 54 -21.37 -8.45 7.64
N LEU A 55 -21.62 -9.76 7.73
CA LEU A 55 -20.72 -10.67 8.45
C LEU A 55 -19.30 -10.68 7.84
N ASN A 56 -19.14 -10.43 6.53
CA ASN A 56 -17.83 -10.37 5.90
C ASN A 56 -16.92 -9.24 6.42
N LEU A 57 -17.43 -8.29 7.21
CA LEU A 57 -16.58 -7.35 7.97
C LEU A 57 -15.60 -8.10 8.89
N PHE A 58 -16.01 -9.22 9.48
CA PHE A 58 -15.17 -10.07 10.32
C PHE A 58 -14.10 -10.85 9.53
N ARG A 59 -14.20 -10.89 8.19
CA ARG A 59 -13.18 -11.43 7.29
C ARG A 59 -12.17 -10.37 6.85
N ILE A 60 -12.19 -9.16 7.43
CA ILE A 60 -11.13 -8.16 7.22
C ILE A 60 -9.93 -8.53 8.12
N THR A 61 -9.26 -9.62 7.76
CA THR A 61 -8.14 -10.19 8.52
C THR A 61 -7.11 -10.87 7.60
N TRP A 62 -5.86 -10.92 8.04
CA TRP A 62 -4.79 -11.66 7.37
C TRP A 62 -4.92 -13.19 7.50
N LYS A 63 -5.84 -13.67 8.35
CA LYS A 63 -5.98 -15.08 8.73
C LYS A 63 -7.08 -15.84 7.99
N ASN A 64 -7.76 -15.27 7.00
CA ASN A 64 -8.76 -16.02 6.22
C ASN A 64 -8.17 -17.27 5.58
N ASP A 65 -8.86 -18.41 5.70
CA ASP A 65 -8.48 -19.64 5.03
C ASP A 65 -9.24 -19.77 3.71
N GLY A 66 -8.54 -19.55 2.59
CA GLY A 66 -9.11 -19.71 1.26
C GLY A 66 -9.49 -21.16 0.87
N LYS A 67 -9.25 -22.17 1.72
CA LYS A 67 -9.71 -23.55 1.49
C LYS A 67 -10.99 -23.88 2.23
N THR A 68 -11.10 -23.47 3.50
CA THR A 68 -12.22 -23.83 4.37
C THR A 68 -13.27 -22.74 4.46
N GLY A 69 -12.93 -21.49 4.11
CA GLY A 69 -13.79 -20.32 4.34
C GLY A 69 -13.77 -19.80 5.78
N GLY A 70 -13.05 -20.48 6.68
CA GLY A 70 -12.83 -20.10 8.07
C GLY A 70 -11.53 -19.31 8.27
N PHE A 71 -10.87 -19.52 9.40
CA PHE A 71 -9.65 -18.81 9.78
C PHE A 71 -8.49 -19.79 10.05
N ARG A 72 -7.28 -19.31 9.79
CA ARG A 72 -6.01 -19.98 10.11
C ARG A 72 -5.49 -19.48 11.45
N ASP A 73 -4.70 -20.32 12.11
CA ASP A 73 -3.99 -19.89 13.33
C ASP A 73 -2.97 -18.80 13.01
N VAL A 74 -2.14 -19.01 11.98
CA VAL A 74 -1.09 -18.10 11.52
C VAL A 74 -1.54 -17.36 10.26
N PRO A 75 -1.24 -16.04 10.11
CA PRO A 75 -1.55 -15.27 8.91
C PRO A 75 -1.06 -15.94 7.63
N ASN A 76 -1.70 -15.61 6.51
CA ASN A 76 -1.26 -16.15 5.23
C ASN A 76 0.09 -15.55 4.82
N PHE A 77 1.10 -16.40 4.63
CA PHE A 77 2.42 -15.99 4.18
C PHE A 77 3.05 -16.99 3.21
N VAL A 78 4.12 -16.54 2.56
CA VAL A 78 4.97 -17.32 1.68
C VAL A 78 6.44 -17.05 2.03
N GLU A 79 7.19 -18.08 2.38
CA GLU A 79 8.64 -17.98 2.50
C GLU A 79 9.31 -18.28 1.15
N LEU A 80 10.14 -17.34 0.68
CA LEU A 80 10.90 -17.51 -0.55
C LEU A 80 12.18 -18.29 -0.27
N PRO A 81 12.47 -19.36 -1.03
CA PRO A 81 13.67 -20.14 -0.82
C PRO A 81 14.92 -19.35 -1.23
N SER A 82 16.03 -19.56 -0.52
CA SER A 82 17.32 -18.93 -0.83
C SER A 82 17.84 -19.25 -2.24
N SER A 83 17.44 -20.38 -2.81
CA SER A 83 17.72 -20.73 -4.20
C SER A 83 17.04 -19.81 -5.22
N LEU A 84 15.96 -19.13 -4.84
CA LEU A 84 15.26 -18.14 -5.64
C LEU A 84 15.79 -16.73 -5.36
N THR A 85 15.97 -16.37 -4.08
CA THR A 85 16.38 -15.00 -3.70
C THR A 85 17.87 -14.76 -3.88
N GLY A 86 18.70 -15.79 -3.82
CA GLY A 86 20.16 -15.68 -3.81
C GLY A 86 20.73 -15.12 -2.50
N THR A 87 19.91 -14.93 -1.47
CA THR A 87 20.29 -14.32 -0.18
C THR A 87 20.39 -15.35 0.93
N LYS A 88 21.27 -15.09 1.90
CA LYS A 88 21.29 -15.84 3.17
C LYS A 88 20.11 -15.44 4.06
N ALA A 89 19.73 -14.16 4.03
CA ALA A 89 18.55 -13.68 4.73
C ALA A 89 17.29 -14.35 4.18
N ARG A 90 16.46 -14.88 5.09
CA ARG A 90 15.15 -15.45 4.78
C ARG A 90 14.21 -14.33 4.37
N MET A 91 13.46 -14.51 3.29
CA MET A 91 12.50 -13.52 2.81
C MET A 91 11.09 -14.09 2.90
N VAL A 92 10.22 -13.36 3.59
CA VAL A 92 8.86 -13.79 3.87
C VAL A 92 7.90 -12.72 3.36
N LEU A 93 6.90 -13.16 2.59
CA LEU A 93 5.87 -12.32 2.00
C LEU A 93 4.53 -12.61 2.67
N LEU A 94 3.86 -11.58 3.19
CA LEU A 94 2.45 -11.70 3.58
C LEU A 94 1.57 -11.81 2.33
N ALA A 95 0.53 -12.64 2.39
CA ALA A 95 -0.35 -12.93 1.26
C ALA A 95 -1.75 -12.32 1.46
N GLY A 96 -1.98 -11.14 0.86
CA GLY A 96 -3.23 -10.38 0.97
C GLY A 96 -4.35 -10.80 0.02
N LYS A 97 -4.21 -11.92 -0.71
CA LYS A 97 -5.21 -12.37 -1.71
C LYS A 97 -6.49 -12.97 -1.11
N TYR A 98 -6.48 -13.27 0.19
CA TYR A 98 -7.57 -13.96 0.87
C TYR A 98 -8.53 -13.01 1.59
N PHE A 99 -8.40 -11.71 1.38
CA PHE A 99 -9.39 -10.74 1.85
C PHE A 99 -10.66 -10.80 0.97
N PRO A 100 -11.82 -10.34 1.46
CA PRO A 100 -13.09 -10.30 0.71
C PRO A 100 -13.02 -9.68 -0.68
N THR A 101 -12.14 -8.69 -0.87
CA THR A 101 -11.93 -8.02 -2.17
C THR A 101 -10.67 -8.48 -2.89
N GLY A 102 -10.04 -9.56 -2.43
CA GLY A 102 -8.77 -10.07 -2.95
C GLY A 102 -7.55 -9.20 -2.63
N ALA A 103 -7.70 -8.15 -1.82
CA ALA A 103 -6.63 -7.24 -1.43
C ALA A 103 -6.83 -6.71 -0.01
N HIS A 104 -5.73 -6.43 0.69
CA HIS A 104 -5.76 -5.89 2.05
C HIS A 104 -6.27 -4.45 2.15
N LYS A 105 -6.49 -3.76 1.01
CA LYS A 105 -7.02 -2.39 0.97
C LYS A 105 -8.39 -2.25 1.64
N VAL A 106 -9.16 -3.34 1.74
CA VAL A 106 -10.42 -3.39 2.51
C VAL A 106 -10.21 -3.06 4.01
N GLY A 107 -9.05 -3.38 4.57
CA GLY A 107 -8.70 -2.98 5.93
C GLY A 107 -8.49 -1.48 6.09
N ALA A 108 -7.80 -0.87 5.12
CA ALA A 108 -7.55 0.57 5.11
C ALA A 108 -8.85 1.38 4.94
N THR A 109 -9.76 0.90 4.08
CA THR A 109 -11.06 1.54 3.85
C THR A 109 -11.99 1.37 5.04
N PHE A 110 -12.01 0.19 5.66
CA PHE A 110 -12.78 -0.08 6.88
C PHE A 110 -12.43 0.91 7.98
N CYS A 111 -11.14 1.06 8.32
CA CYS A 111 -10.76 1.98 9.39
C CYS A 111 -11.03 3.44 9.04
N ALA A 112 -10.88 3.84 7.77
CA ALA A 112 -11.23 5.20 7.35
C ALA A 112 -12.73 5.50 7.54
N LEU A 113 -13.60 4.58 7.11
CA LEU A 113 -15.06 4.73 7.23
C LEU A 113 -15.56 4.59 8.68
N VAL A 114 -15.10 3.57 9.40
CA VAL A 114 -15.55 3.29 10.77
C VAL A 114 -15.12 4.38 11.74
N ASP A 115 -13.95 4.99 11.55
CA ASP A 115 -13.54 6.18 12.31
C ASP A 115 -14.56 7.32 12.17
N HIS A 116 -15.05 7.60 10.97
CA HIS A 116 -16.06 8.66 10.75
C HIS A 116 -17.44 8.28 11.30
N LEU A 117 -17.87 7.03 11.10
CA LEU A 117 -19.13 6.52 11.65
C LEU A 117 -19.18 6.56 13.18
N THR A 118 -18.10 6.15 13.83
CA THR A 118 -18.05 6.04 15.31
C THR A 118 -17.86 7.39 15.99
N THR A 119 -17.33 8.38 15.26
CA THR A 119 -17.16 9.75 15.76
C THR A 119 -18.30 10.69 15.39
N GLY A 120 -19.24 10.25 14.55
CA GLY A 120 -20.35 11.08 14.05
C GLY A 120 -19.95 12.05 12.94
N ARG A 121 -18.77 11.89 12.33
CA ARG A 121 -18.33 12.69 11.17
C ARG A 121 -18.93 12.21 9.84
N PHE A 122 -19.64 11.09 9.85
CA PHE A 122 -20.34 10.55 8.70
C PHE A 122 -21.69 9.96 9.13
N ASP A 123 -22.77 10.44 8.50
CA ASP A 123 -24.14 9.92 8.62
C ASP A 123 -24.54 9.22 7.31
N PRO A 124 -24.64 7.87 7.29
CA PRO A 124 -24.95 7.10 6.10
C PRO A 124 -26.39 7.28 5.59
N GLU A 125 -27.30 7.90 6.35
CA GLU A 125 -28.67 8.17 5.88
C GLU A 125 -28.73 9.39 4.97
N VAL A 126 -27.82 10.36 5.16
CA VAL A 126 -27.83 11.64 4.44
C VAL A 126 -26.55 11.90 3.63
N GLN A 127 -25.45 11.18 3.90
CA GLN A 127 -24.17 11.36 3.22
C GLN A 127 -23.76 10.16 2.37
N GLU A 128 -22.97 10.45 1.35
CA GLU A 128 -22.36 9.48 0.43
C GLU A 128 -20.87 9.35 0.72
N ALA A 129 -20.35 8.12 0.66
CA ALA A 129 -18.94 7.81 0.87
C ALA A 129 -18.21 7.76 -0.47
N MET A 130 -17.37 8.75 -0.75
CA MET A 130 -16.58 8.83 -1.98
C MET A 130 -15.21 8.20 -1.81
N TRP A 131 -14.84 7.32 -2.75
CA TRP A 131 -13.64 6.49 -2.71
C TRP A 131 -12.73 6.74 -3.92
N PRO A 132 -11.96 7.85 -3.94
CA PRO A 132 -11.04 8.14 -5.04
C PRO A 132 -9.84 7.20 -5.03
N SER A 133 -9.69 6.37 -6.08
CA SER A 133 -8.52 5.52 -6.26
C SER A 133 -8.48 4.89 -7.64
N THR A 134 -7.27 4.61 -8.11
CA THR A 134 -6.96 3.92 -9.37
C THR A 134 -7.21 2.40 -9.32
N GLY A 135 -7.40 1.81 -8.14
CA GLY A 135 -7.53 0.35 -8.01
C GLY A 135 -8.18 -0.14 -6.72
N ASN A 136 -7.46 -0.97 -5.97
CA ASN A 136 -8.03 -1.79 -4.89
C ASN A 136 -8.64 -1.00 -3.70
N TYR A 137 -8.25 0.26 -3.49
CA TYR A 137 -8.85 1.08 -2.44
C TYR A 137 -10.28 1.50 -2.79
N CYS A 138 -10.55 1.86 -4.05
CA CYS A 138 -11.91 2.14 -4.52
C CYS A 138 -12.80 0.88 -4.38
N ARG A 139 -12.26 -0.28 -4.76
CA ARG A 139 -12.93 -1.58 -4.59
C ARG A 139 -13.26 -1.89 -3.12
N GLY A 140 -12.29 -1.75 -2.23
CA GLY A 140 -12.47 -1.96 -0.78
C GLY A 140 -13.52 -1.03 -0.18
N GLY A 141 -13.46 0.25 -0.53
CA GLY A 141 -14.36 1.27 -0.01
C GLY A 141 -15.81 1.07 -0.45
N ALA A 142 -16.03 0.75 -1.72
CA ALA A 142 -17.35 0.39 -2.22
C ALA A 142 -17.90 -0.88 -1.55
N PHE A 143 -17.05 -1.88 -1.31
CA PHE A 143 -17.43 -3.10 -0.58
C PHE A 143 -17.83 -2.80 0.86
N ASP A 144 -16.99 -2.10 1.63
CA ASP A 144 -17.29 -1.73 3.02
C ASP A 144 -18.52 -0.84 3.13
N SER A 145 -18.70 0.09 2.18
CA SER A 145 -19.88 0.95 2.11
C SER A 145 -21.14 0.12 1.90
N CYS A 146 -21.11 -0.87 1.01
CA CYS A 146 -22.22 -1.80 0.80
C CYS A 146 -22.56 -2.57 2.10
N LEU A 147 -21.55 -3.15 2.76
CA LEU A 147 -21.73 -3.90 4.01
C LEU A 147 -22.25 -3.07 5.17
N LEU A 148 -21.80 -1.81 5.26
CA LEU A 148 -22.17 -0.86 6.32
C LEU A 148 -23.41 -0.03 5.97
N GLY A 149 -24.03 -0.30 4.82
CA GLY A 149 -25.27 0.33 4.40
C GLY A 149 -25.16 1.78 3.93
N CYS A 150 -23.96 2.19 3.52
CA CYS A 150 -23.62 3.52 3.02
C CYS A 150 -23.76 3.57 1.49
N LYS A 151 -24.12 4.73 0.94
CA LYS A 151 -24.05 4.97 -0.51
C LYS A 151 -22.60 5.19 -0.93
N ALA A 152 -22.12 4.44 -1.92
CA ALA A 152 -20.75 4.54 -2.40
C ALA A 152 -20.67 5.37 -3.68
N VAL A 153 -19.70 6.28 -3.75
CA VAL A 153 -19.28 6.98 -4.97
C VAL A 153 -17.87 6.55 -5.31
N ALA A 154 -17.70 5.85 -6.43
CA ALA A 154 -16.44 5.33 -6.91
C ALA A 154 -15.85 6.25 -7.99
N LEU A 155 -14.58 6.64 -7.81
CA LEU A 155 -13.86 7.50 -8.74
C LEU A 155 -12.53 6.86 -9.12
N LEU A 156 -12.38 6.50 -10.39
CA LEU A 156 -11.22 5.78 -10.93
C LEU A 156 -10.95 6.16 -12.41
N PRO A 157 -9.73 5.95 -12.94
CA PRO A 157 -9.40 6.29 -14.31
C PRO A 157 -10.16 5.42 -15.34
N GLU A 158 -10.44 5.98 -16.50
CA GLU A 158 -11.19 5.32 -17.58
C GLU A 158 -10.41 4.21 -18.29
N GLU A 159 -9.07 4.25 -18.27
CA GLU A 159 -8.23 3.17 -18.83
C GLU A 159 -8.22 1.90 -17.95
N MET A 160 -8.90 1.92 -16.80
CA MET A 160 -9.09 0.74 -15.97
C MET A 160 -10.01 -0.27 -16.66
N SER A 161 -9.81 -1.56 -16.38
CA SER A 161 -10.58 -2.62 -17.04
C SER A 161 -12.09 -2.47 -16.81
N GLN A 162 -12.90 -2.75 -17.84
CA GLN A 162 -14.37 -2.76 -17.74
C GLN A 162 -14.89 -3.63 -16.59
N GLU A 163 -14.22 -4.76 -16.32
CA GLU A 163 -14.55 -5.68 -15.24
C GLU A 163 -14.57 -4.96 -13.86
N ARG A 164 -13.65 -4.01 -13.63
CA ARG A 164 -13.59 -3.15 -12.42
C ARG A 164 -14.83 -2.27 -12.33
N PHE A 165 -15.22 -1.60 -13.42
CA PHE A 165 -16.42 -0.76 -13.47
C PHE A 165 -17.70 -1.57 -13.21
N ASP A 166 -17.82 -2.74 -13.84
CA ASP A 166 -19.01 -3.59 -13.70
C ASP A 166 -19.18 -4.10 -12.28
N TYR A 167 -18.09 -4.43 -11.59
CA TYR A 167 -18.16 -4.83 -10.17
C TYR A 167 -18.60 -3.70 -9.26
N LEU A 168 -18.09 -2.49 -9.46
CA LEU A 168 -18.51 -1.33 -8.67
C LEU A 168 -20.00 -1.04 -8.86
N ARG A 169 -20.50 -1.10 -10.10
CA ARG A 169 -21.93 -0.94 -10.39
C ARG A 169 -22.78 -2.05 -9.77
N ARG A 170 -22.31 -3.31 -9.79
CA ARG A 170 -22.99 -4.44 -9.14
C ARG A 170 -23.10 -4.27 -7.61
N LEU A 171 -22.13 -3.62 -6.98
CA LEU A 171 -22.19 -3.26 -5.56
C LEU A 171 -23.15 -2.09 -5.26
N GLY A 172 -23.74 -1.47 -6.30
CA GLY A 172 -24.62 -0.31 -6.16
C GLY A 172 -23.87 1.02 -6.02
N ALA A 173 -22.58 1.07 -6.35
CA ALA A 173 -21.83 2.31 -6.34
C ALA A 173 -22.18 3.17 -7.58
N GLU A 174 -22.26 4.48 -7.36
CA GLU A 174 -22.20 5.45 -8.46
C GLU A 174 -20.75 5.53 -8.95
N VAL A 175 -20.50 5.48 -10.27
CA VAL A 175 -19.15 5.34 -10.80
C VAL A 175 -18.81 6.48 -11.76
N PHE A 176 -17.70 7.16 -11.49
CA PHE A 176 -17.13 8.23 -12.31
C PHE A 176 -15.77 7.80 -12.87
N GLY A 177 -15.61 7.93 -14.19
CA GLY A 177 -14.34 7.77 -14.89
C GLY A 177 -13.57 9.09 -14.99
N THR A 178 -12.26 9.09 -14.75
CA THR A 178 -11.38 10.24 -15.05
C THR A 178 -10.40 9.93 -16.17
N PRO A 179 -9.92 10.92 -16.95
CA PRO A 179 -8.91 10.68 -17.97
C PRO A 179 -7.62 10.09 -17.41
N GLY A 180 -6.99 9.18 -18.15
CA GLY A 180 -5.65 8.63 -17.87
C GLY A 180 -5.62 7.21 -17.29
N CYS A 181 -4.45 6.83 -16.77
CA CYS A 181 -4.11 5.46 -16.38
C CYS A 181 -3.90 5.29 -14.87
N GLU A 182 -3.37 4.14 -14.45
CA GLU A 182 -3.13 3.76 -13.04
C GLU A 182 -2.34 4.81 -12.23
N SER A 183 -1.52 5.65 -12.88
CA SER A 183 -0.69 6.68 -12.20
C SER A 183 -1.28 8.10 -12.29
N ASN A 184 -2.50 8.28 -12.79
CA ASN A 184 -3.17 9.57 -12.98
C ASN A 184 -4.07 9.91 -11.79
N VAL A 185 -3.45 10.28 -10.66
CA VAL A 185 -4.16 10.60 -9.43
C VAL A 185 -4.63 12.06 -9.37
N LYS A 186 -4.00 12.97 -10.11
CA LYS A 186 -4.37 14.40 -10.12
C LYS A 186 -5.79 14.59 -10.65
N GLU A 187 -6.13 13.93 -11.75
CA GLU A 187 -7.45 14.02 -12.39
C GLU A 187 -8.56 13.49 -11.46
N ILE A 188 -8.26 12.45 -10.67
CA ILE A 188 -9.11 11.94 -9.61
C ILE A 188 -9.32 13.01 -8.52
N PHE A 189 -8.27 13.73 -8.10
CA PHE A 189 -8.42 14.80 -7.12
C PHE A 189 -9.25 15.98 -7.63
N ASP A 190 -9.07 16.37 -8.89
CA ASP A 190 -9.85 17.43 -9.50
C ASP A 190 -11.34 17.07 -9.53
N LYS A 191 -11.68 15.86 -9.97
CA LYS A 191 -13.08 15.40 -10.00
C LYS A 191 -13.67 15.20 -8.61
N ALA A 192 -12.89 14.70 -7.64
CA ALA A 192 -13.32 14.62 -6.25
C ALA A 192 -13.65 16.02 -5.68
N LYS A 193 -12.82 17.02 -5.98
CA LYS A 193 -13.06 18.41 -5.55
C LYS A 193 -14.32 19.00 -6.20
N GLU A 194 -14.53 18.73 -7.48
CA GLU A 194 -15.76 19.12 -8.20
C GLU A 194 -17.00 18.54 -7.52
N LEU A 195 -17.03 17.22 -7.30
CA LEU A 195 -18.17 16.53 -6.66
C LEU A 195 -18.44 17.04 -5.23
N CYS A 196 -17.39 17.30 -4.45
CA CYS A 196 -17.54 17.93 -3.14
C CYS A 196 -18.12 19.35 -3.24
N GLY A 197 -17.75 20.11 -4.26
CA GLY A 197 -18.31 21.44 -4.51
C GLY A 197 -19.79 21.40 -4.93
N GLU A 198 -20.19 20.40 -5.70
CA GLU A 198 -21.57 20.21 -6.16
C GLU A 198 -22.50 19.67 -5.08
N ARG A 199 -22.05 18.67 -4.30
CA ARG A 199 -22.88 17.95 -3.32
C ARG A 199 -22.77 18.50 -1.90
N GLY A 200 -21.78 19.36 -1.64
CA GLY A 200 -21.58 19.99 -0.34
C GLY A 200 -21.46 18.96 0.79
N GLU A 201 -22.24 19.14 1.85
CA GLU A 201 -22.21 18.29 3.04
C GLU A 201 -22.79 16.88 2.80
N ASN A 202 -23.46 16.63 1.67
CA ASN A 202 -24.06 15.32 1.36
C ASN A 202 -23.03 14.28 0.86
N ILE A 203 -21.76 14.63 0.72
CA ILE A 203 -20.69 13.71 0.30
C ILE A 203 -19.47 13.88 1.18
N VAL A 204 -18.84 12.76 1.54
CA VAL A 204 -17.58 12.74 2.30
C VAL A 204 -16.50 12.06 1.49
N ASN A 205 -15.38 12.76 1.32
CA ASN A 205 -14.23 12.29 0.55
C ASN A 205 -13.30 11.43 1.43
N PHE A 206 -13.31 10.11 1.23
CA PHE A 206 -12.41 9.19 1.91
C PHE A 206 -11.08 9.01 1.16
N ASN A 207 -10.37 10.10 0.93
CA ASN A 207 -9.12 10.12 0.18
C ASN A 207 -7.97 9.36 0.89
N GLN A 208 -7.57 8.19 0.36
CA GLN A 208 -6.58 7.31 1.00
C GLN A 208 -5.23 7.95 1.36
N PHE A 209 -4.88 9.06 0.70
CA PHE A 209 -3.61 9.75 0.87
C PHE A 209 -3.59 10.69 2.10
N GLU A 210 -4.75 11.00 2.70
CA GLU A 210 -4.90 11.86 3.89
C GLU A 210 -5.64 11.20 5.06
N GLN A 211 -6.33 10.08 4.82
CA GLN A 211 -7.09 9.36 5.86
C GLN A 211 -6.18 8.60 6.83
N LEU A 212 -6.09 9.06 8.09
CA LEU A 212 -5.26 8.40 9.13
C LEU A 212 -5.76 7.00 9.52
N GLY A 213 -7.02 6.67 9.25
CA GLY A 213 -7.53 5.30 9.37
C GLY A 213 -6.76 4.28 8.53
N ASN A 214 -6.21 4.71 7.39
CA ASN A 214 -5.40 3.86 6.50
C ASN A 214 -4.12 3.34 7.19
N PRO A 215 -3.15 4.18 7.62
CA PRO A 215 -1.98 3.68 8.35
C PRO A 215 -2.33 3.08 9.71
N ALA A 216 -3.40 3.53 10.37
CA ALA A 216 -3.81 2.99 11.66
C ALA A 216 -4.18 1.49 11.56
N TRP A 217 -4.96 1.08 10.56
CA TRP A 217 -5.27 -0.34 10.36
C TRP A 217 -3.99 -1.17 10.18
N HIS A 218 -3.02 -0.65 9.44
CA HIS A 218 -1.76 -1.34 9.21
C HIS A 218 -0.92 -1.46 10.48
N LYS A 219 -0.86 -0.42 11.31
CA LYS A 219 -0.20 -0.47 12.63
C LYS A 219 -0.77 -1.60 13.48
N PHE A 220 -2.10 -1.60 13.66
CA PHE A 220 -2.74 -2.52 14.60
C PHE A 220 -2.91 -3.94 14.06
N CYS A 221 -3.22 -4.10 12.78
CA CYS A 221 -3.51 -5.41 12.18
C CYS A 221 -2.32 -5.98 11.41
N THR A 222 -1.73 -5.21 10.51
CA THR A 222 -0.64 -5.72 9.64
C THR A 222 0.67 -5.90 10.40
N GLY A 223 1.02 -4.96 11.29
CA GLY A 223 2.22 -5.06 12.14
C GLY A 223 2.20 -6.33 12.99
N ARG A 224 1.07 -6.62 13.65
CA ARG A 224 0.87 -7.85 14.43
C ARG A 224 0.88 -9.11 13.58
N ALA A 225 0.31 -9.07 12.38
CA ALA A 225 0.39 -10.19 11.45
C ALA A 225 1.84 -10.51 11.05
N VAL A 226 2.67 -9.49 10.82
CA VAL A 226 4.11 -9.67 10.53
C VAL A 226 4.83 -10.28 11.73
N GLU A 227 4.61 -9.74 12.93
CA GLU A 227 5.18 -10.28 14.17
C GLU A 227 4.81 -11.76 14.36
N GLU A 228 3.54 -12.10 14.18
CA GLU A 228 3.05 -13.46 14.39
C GLU A 228 3.66 -14.44 13.39
N VAL A 229 3.72 -14.06 12.10
CA VAL A 229 4.38 -14.86 11.08
C VAL A 229 5.84 -15.09 11.46
N PHE A 230 6.58 -14.02 11.81
CA PHE A 230 7.97 -14.13 12.24
C PHE A 230 8.12 -15.09 13.43
N ASN A 231 7.34 -14.90 14.49
CA ASN A 231 7.40 -15.74 15.68
C ASN A 231 7.03 -17.20 15.41
N SER A 232 6.16 -17.48 14.43
CA SER A 232 5.76 -18.84 14.07
C SER A 232 6.83 -19.64 13.30
N ILE A 233 7.78 -18.96 12.65
CA ILE A 233 8.79 -19.59 11.78
C ILE A 233 10.24 -19.32 12.18
N LYS A 234 10.49 -18.45 13.17
CA LYS A 234 11.83 -18.11 13.62
C LYS A 234 12.53 -19.32 14.22
N HIS A 235 13.82 -19.43 13.95
CA HIS A 235 14.70 -20.35 14.65
C HIS A 235 15.34 -19.65 15.85
N GLU A 236 16.01 -20.42 16.71
CA GLU A 236 16.82 -19.85 17.78
C GLU A 236 17.91 -18.95 17.17
N GLY A 237 18.02 -17.72 17.66
CA GLY A 237 18.96 -16.71 17.14
C GLY A 237 18.50 -15.95 15.90
N ASP A 238 17.34 -16.27 15.31
CA ASP A 238 16.76 -15.44 14.24
C ASP A 238 16.25 -14.11 14.83
N GLU A 239 16.51 -13.02 14.10
CA GLU A 239 15.98 -11.68 14.39
C GLU A 239 15.21 -11.14 13.18
N LEU A 240 14.19 -10.31 13.44
CA LEU A 240 13.50 -9.58 12.37
C LEU A 240 14.40 -8.43 11.88
N ALA A 241 15.26 -8.73 10.92
CA ALA A 241 16.25 -7.78 10.42
C ALA A 241 15.64 -6.60 9.64
N GLY A 242 14.51 -6.80 8.97
CA GLY A 242 13.88 -5.73 8.22
C GLY A 242 12.44 -5.99 7.78
N TYR A 243 11.75 -4.89 7.48
CA TYR A 243 10.41 -4.83 6.93
C TYR A 243 10.44 -3.96 5.66
N PHE A 244 9.86 -4.44 4.57
CA PHE A 244 9.85 -3.74 3.29
C PHE A 244 8.42 -3.62 2.77
N SER A 245 8.02 -2.41 2.36
CA SER A 245 6.71 -2.14 1.77
C SER A 245 6.83 -1.24 0.55
N MET A 246 5.90 -1.31 -0.38
CA MET A 246 5.89 -0.42 -1.55
C MET A 246 5.10 0.86 -1.29
N SER A 247 5.55 1.98 -1.84
CA SER A 247 4.91 3.29 -1.74
C SER A 247 3.78 3.45 -2.75
N GLY A 248 2.53 3.31 -2.30
CA GLY A 248 1.33 3.85 -2.96
C GLY A 248 0.72 4.94 -2.09
N SER A 249 -0.39 4.65 -1.42
CA SER A 249 -0.95 5.51 -0.37
C SER A 249 -0.15 5.59 0.92
N ALA A 250 0.99 4.90 1.00
CA ALA A 250 1.86 4.79 2.16
C ALA A 250 1.25 4.18 3.45
N GLY A 251 -0.01 3.76 3.46
CA GLY A 251 -0.63 3.17 4.66
C GLY A 251 0.10 1.93 5.20
N THR A 252 0.55 1.04 4.31
CA THR A 252 1.22 -0.22 4.68
C THR A 252 2.50 -0.02 5.49
N ILE A 253 3.18 1.14 5.37
CA ILE A 253 4.35 1.44 6.21
C ILE A 253 3.97 1.58 7.68
N GLY A 254 2.71 1.89 8.01
CA GLY A 254 2.21 2.01 9.38
C GLY A 254 2.43 0.76 10.23
N ALA A 255 2.52 -0.42 9.59
CA ALA A 255 2.89 -1.66 10.27
C ALA A 255 4.23 -1.56 11.01
N SER A 256 5.18 -0.77 10.50
CA SER A 256 6.50 -0.65 11.11
C SER A 256 6.49 0.13 12.43
N GLU A 257 5.45 0.92 12.72
CA GLU A 257 5.31 1.52 14.05
C GLU A 257 5.20 0.44 15.13
N HIS A 258 4.31 -0.53 14.94
CA HIS A 258 4.20 -1.70 15.81
C HIS A 258 5.49 -2.52 15.81
N LEU A 259 6.06 -2.79 14.63
CA LEU A 259 7.29 -3.59 14.56
C LEU A 259 8.47 -2.95 15.27
N ARG A 260 8.58 -1.62 15.34
CA ARG A 260 9.64 -0.95 16.10
C ARG A 260 9.40 -0.95 17.61
N GLU A 261 8.15 -1.05 18.04
CA GLU A 261 7.81 -1.24 19.47
C GLU A 261 8.31 -2.62 19.95
N VAL A 262 8.18 -3.66 19.11
CA VAL A 262 8.54 -5.06 19.46
C VAL A 262 9.98 -5.44 19.04
N PHE A 263 10.45 -4.92 17.90
CA PHE A 263 11.77 -5.19 17.31
C PHE A 263 12.51 -3.85 17.06
N PRO A 264 13.12 -3.23 18.07
CA PRO A 264 13.67 -1.87 17.98
C PRO A 264 14.74 -1.66 16.90
N HIS A 265 15.42 -2.74 16.50
CA HIS A 265 16.49 -2.74 15.50
C HIS A 265 16.03 -3.07 14.07
N VAL A 266 14.73 -3.30 13.85
CA VAL A 266 14.20 -3.58 12.51
C VAL A 266 14.50 -2.44 11.54
N LEU A 267 15.08 -2.76 10.38
CA LEU A 267 15.26 -1.82 9.29
C LEU A 267 13.98 -1.72 8.45
N VAL A 268 13.53 -0.52 8.16
CA VAL A 268 12.29 -0.27 7.41
C VAL A 268 12.64 0.31 6.04
N GLY A 269 12.36 -0.44 4.99
CA GLY A 269 12.56 -0.02 3.60
C GLY A 269 11.24 0.30 2.91
N VAL A 270 11.28 1.31 2.03
CA VAL A 270 10.15 1.66 1.15
C VAL A 270 10.57 1.54 -0.30
N GLY A 271 9.83 0.77 -1.08
CA GLY A 271 10.05 0.64 -2.53
C GLY A 271 9.24 1.65 -3.34
N GLU A 272 9.80 2.14 -4.43
CA GLU A 272 9.09 2.92 -5.45
C GLU A 272 9.53 2.51 -6.87
N PRO A 273 8.73 2.78 -7.91
CA PRO A 273 9.13 2.48 -9.27
C PRO A 273 10.31 3.36 -9.72
N GLU A 274 11.34 2.76 -10.36
CA GLU A 274 12.46 3.52 -10.94
C GLU A 274 11.97 4.50 -12.04
N GLN A 275 10.89 4.15 -12.74
CA GLN A 275 10.27 5.00 -13.75
C GLN A 275 9.43 6.15 -13.18
N CYS A 276 9.11 6.13 -11.88
CA CYS A 276 8.42 7.24 -11.20
C CYS A 276 8.98 7.44 -9.77
N PRO A 277 10.25 7.90 -9.65
CA PRO A 277 10.97 7.97 -8.39
C PRO A 277 10.64 9.26 -7.60
N VAL A 278 9.45 9.31 -7.02
CA VAL A 278 8.93 10.49 -6.32
C VAL A 278 9.68 10.76 -5.01
N LEU A 279 9.92 9.73 -4.21
CA LEU A 279 10.54 9.85 -2.89
C LEU A 279 12.03 10.18 -2.99
N THR A 280 12.72 9.59 -3.99
CA THR A 280 14.18 9.68 -4.10
C THR A 280 14.65 10.81 -5.01
N GLU A 281 13.91 11.13 -6.07
CA GLU A 281 14.35 12.08 -7.10
C GLU A 281 13.31 13.18 -7.40
N ASN A 282 12.15 13.19 -6.72
CA ASN A 282 11.02 14.03 -7.09
C ASN A 282 10.65 13.86 -8.59
N GLY A 283 10.85 12.65 -9.12
CA GLY A 283 10.66 12.30 -10.51
C GLY A 283 9.22 11.86 -10.80
N PHE A 284 8.78 12.11 -12.03
CA PHE A 284 7.44 11.78 -12.52
C PHE A 284 7.54 10.94 -13.79
N GLY A 285 6.77 9.86 -13.85
CA GLY A 285 6.69 9.02 -15.06
C GLY A 285 5.54 8.03 -14.99
N GLY A 286 5.46 7.16 -16.00
CA GLY A 286 4.51 6.03 -16.04
C GLY A 286 5.26 4.71 -15.87
N HIS A 287 4.61 3.73 -15.22
CA HIS A 287 5.17 2.40 -14.95
C HIS A 287 4.07 1.34 -14.91
N ARG A 288 4.47 0.06 -14.89
CA ARG A 288 3.56 -1.11 -14.87
C ARG A 288 3.39 -1.75 -13.49
N ILE A 289 4.04 -1.21 -12.45
CA ILE A 289 3.83 -1.67 -11.08
C ILE A 289 2.52 -1.07 -10.54
N GLU A 290 1.38 -1.73 -10.75
CA GLU A 290 0.07 -1.21 -10.34
C GLU A 290 -0.07 -1.08 -8.80
N GLY A 291 -0.80 -0.06 -8.34
CA GLY A 291 -1.09 0.23 -6.93
C GLY A 291 0.01 0.96 -6.13
N VAL A 292 1.07 1.44 -6.79
CA VAL A 292 2.22 2.16 -6.20
C VAL A 292 2.67 3.31 -7.11
N GLY A 293 3.55 4.20 -6.67
CA GLY A 293 4.18 5.20 -7.54
C GLY A 293 3.26 6.34 -8.01
N ASP A 294 2.41 6.85 -7.13
CA ASP A 294 1.30 7.78 -7.43
C ASP A 294 1.71 9.25 -7.70
N LYS A 295 2.95 9.52 -8.13
CA LYS A 295 3.46 10.87 -8.48
C LYS A 295 3.41 11.93 -7.37
N HIS A 296 3.18 11.56 -6.12
CA HIS A 296 3.23 12.48 -4.97
C HIS A 296 3.61 11.73 -3.69
N VAL A 297 4.07 12.46 -2.68
CA VAL A 297 4.27 11.91 -1.34
C VAL A 297 2.97 12.07 -0.55
N PRO A 298 2.31 10.98 -0.12
CA PRO A 298 1.04 11.07 0.61
C PRO A 298 1.19 11.78 1.96
N TRP A 299 0.14 12.49 2.38
CA TRP A 299 0.13 13.17 3.69
C TRP A 299 0.29 12.17 4.85
N VAL A 300 -0.29 10.97 4.72
CA VAL A 300 -0.18 9.89 5.72
C VAL A 300 1.19 9.19 5.73
N HIS A 301 2.12 9.55 4.83
CA HIS A 301 3.43 8.90 4.77
C HIS A 301 4.32 9.36 5.93
N ASN A 302 4.50 8.49 6.93
CA ASN A 302 5.46 8.71 8.02
C ASN A 302 6.92 8.44 7.55
N VAL A 303 7.50 9.39 6.81
CA VAL A 303 8.87 9.30 6.27
C VAL A 303 9.96 9.23 7.35
N LYS A 304 9.63 9.59 8.62
CA LYS A 304 10.55 9.42 9.75
C LYS A 304 10.64 7.97 10.22
N ASN A 305 9.75 7.12 9.75
CA ASN A 305 9.66 5.71 10.13
C ASN A 305 10.32 4.76 9.12
N MET A 306 11.00 5.27 8.09
CA MET A 306 11.81 4.51 7.14
C MET A 306 13.31 4.79 7.32
N ASP A 307 14.13 3.79 7.00
CA ASP A 307 15.60 3.83 7.02
C ASP A 307 16.20 3.95 5.62
N PHE A 308 15.51 3.47 4.58
CA PHE A 308 15.93 3.62 3.18
C PHE A 308 14.78 3.54 2.19
N ALA A 309 14.97 4.14 1.01
CA ALA A 309 14.13 4.00 -0.16
C ALA A 309 14.84 3.15 -1.22
N ALA A 310 14.09 2.32 -1.94
CA ALA A 310 14.61 1.51 -3.03
C ALA A 310 13.82 1.73 -4.33
N GLN A 311 14.52 2.12 -5.39
CA GLN A 311 13.94 2.17 -6.73
C GLN A 311 13.92 0.76 -7.35
N ILE A 312 12.76 0.37 -7.87
CA ILE A 312 12.50 -0.95 -8.45
C ILE A 312 12.08 -0.76 -9.91
N ASP A 313 12.86 -1.33 -10.82
CA ASP A 313 12.55 -1.33 -12.25
C ASP A 313 11.30 -2.19 -12.54
N ASP A 314 10.29 -1.58 -13.18
CA ASP A 314 9.05 -2.27 -13.53
C ASP A 314 9.27 -3.45 -14.48
N ASP A 315 10.27 -3.42 -15.37
CA ASP A 315 10.59 -4.54 -16.28
C ASP A 315 10.95 -5.80 -15.48
N LEU A 316 11.71 -5.66 -14.38
CA LEU A 316 12.08 -6.77 -13.51
C LEU A 316 10.85 -7.37 -12.82
N THR A 317 9.92 -6.52 -12.38
CA THR A 317 8.69 -7.00 -11.72
C THR A 317 7.80 -7.79 -12.68
N VAL A 318 7.66 -7.30 -13.91
CA VAL A 318 6.90 -7.97 -14.98
C VAL A 318 7.57 -9.29 -15.36
N ASP A 319 8.89 -9.32 -15.52
CA ASP A 319 9.62 -10.53 -15.88
C ASP A 319 9.50 -11.61 -14.78
N VAL A 320 9.57 -11.24 -13.49
CA VAL A 320 9.32 -12.17 -12.38
C VAL A 320 7.89 -12.70 -12.40
N PHE A 321 6.92 -11.84 -12.68
CA PHE A 321 5.52 -12.25 -12.79
C PHE A 321 5.33 -13.26 -13.93
N ARG A 322 5.88 -12.98 -15.12
CA ARG A 322 5.84 -13.88 -16.28
C ARG A 322 6.53 -15.20 -15.98
N MET A 323 7.68 -15.18 -15.31
CA MET A 323 8.38 -16.40 -14.88
C MET A 323 7.50 -17.28 -13.98
N CYS A 324 6.72 -16.69 -13.07
CA CYS A 324 5.84 -17.42 -12.15
C CYS A 324 4.53 -17.90 -12.81
N MET A 325 4.03 -17.17 -13.82
CA MET A 325 2.68 -17.35 -14.35
C MET A 325 2.63 -18.04 -15.71
N GLU A 326 3.57 -17.76 -16.61
CA GLU A 326 3.59 -18.35 -17.95
C GLU A 326 4.03 -19.83 -17.93
N PRO A 327 3.47 -20.69 -18.80
CA PRO A 327 3.86 -22.11 -18.86
C PRO A 327 5.38 -22.32 -19.00
N VAL A 328 6.04 -21.55 -19.86
CA VAL A 328 7.49 -21.63 -20.09
C VAL A 328 8.28 -21.23 -18.84
N GLY A 329 7.87 -20.17 -18.15
CA GLY A 329 8.47 -19.75 -16.89
C GLY A 329 8.32 -20.80 -15.79
N ARG A 330 7.13 -21.41 -15.68
CA ARG A 330 6.85 -22.49 -14.74
C ARG A 330 7.68 -23.74 -15.03
N GLU A 331 7.83 -24.09 -16.31
CA GLU A 331 8.70 -25.19 -16.73
C GLU A 331 10.17 -24.91 -16.39
N TYR A 332 10.64 -23.70 -16.66
CA TYR A 332 11.98 -23.26 -16.28
C TYR A 332 12.21 -23.38 -14.77
N LEU A 333 11.29 -22.86 -13.93
CA LEU A 333 11.37 -22.97 -12.48
C LEU A 333 11.38 -24.44 -12.00
N ARG A 334 10.54 -25.31 -12.60
CA ARG A 334 10.56 -26.76 -12.32
C ARG A 334 11.91 -27.38 -12.67
N SER A 335 12.50 -27.00 -13.81
CA SER A 335 13.82 -27.51 -14.24
C SER A 335 14.93 -27.13 -13.24
N LYS A 336 14.87 -25.93 -12.65
CA LYS A 336 15.79 -25.47 -11.61
C LYS A 336 15.54 -26.18 -10.28
N GLY A 337 14.28 -26.35 -9.87
CA GLY A 337 13.90 -27.11 -8.68
C GLY A 337 14.35 -28.58 -8.73
N ARG A 338 14.29 -29.23 -9.90
CA ARG A 338 14.82 -30.59 -10.12
C ARG A 338 16.34 -30.67 -9.96
N ARG A 339 17.09 -29.63 -10.32
CA ARG A 339 18.55 -29.57 -10.08
C ARG A 339 18.89 -29.42 -8.59
N VAL A 340 18.07 -28.70 -7.82
CA VAL A 340 18.24 -28.56 -6.35
C VAL A 340 17.92 -29.87 -5.62
N HIS A 341 16.95 -30.65 -6.08
CA HIS A 341 16.62 -31.97 -5.50
C HIS A 341 17.72 -33.04 -5.65
N ARG A 342 18.59 -32.93 -6.67
CA ARG A 342 19.79 -33.80 -6.77
C ARG A 342 20.85 -33.51 -5.68
N ARG A 343 20.68 -32.44 -4.89
CA ARG A 343 21.56 -32.06 -3.76
C ARG A 343 20.88 -32.12 -2.38
N GLY A 344 19.81 -32.92 -2.22
CA GLY A 344 19.40 -33.41 -0.90
C GLY A 344 18.49 -32.52 -0.05
N HIS A 345 17.81 -31.51 -0.60
CA HIS A 345 16.79 -30.75 0.15
C HIS A 345 15.40 -30.84 -0.49
N ARG A 346 14.44 -31.35 0.30
CA ARG A 346 13.00 -31.39 -0.02
C ARG A 346 12.44 -29.97 -0.04
N ALA A 347 11.59 -29.68 -1.02
CA ALA A 347 10.94 -28.39 -1.23
C ALA A 347 9.42 -28.55 -1.03
N PRO A 348 8.73 -27.58 -0.41
CA PRO A 348 7.29 -27.64 -0.23
C PRO A 348 6.54 -27.42 -1.55
N ARG A 349 5.42 -28.13 -1.73
CA ARG A 349 4.66 -28.27 -2.98
C ARG A 349 3.66 -27.14 -3.30
N HIS A 350 3.71 -26.00 -2.61
CA HIS A 350 2.63 -25.00 -2.70
C HIS A 350 3.17 -23.58 -2.80
N LEU A 351 3.63 -23.18 -4.00
CA LEU A 351 3.99 -21.79 -4.31
C LEU A 351 3.24 -21.34 -5.56
N TRP A 352 1.97 -20.98 -5.43
CA TRP A 352 1.20 -20.39 -6.52
C TRP A 352 0.46 -19.16 -6.01
N LEU A 353 1.07 -18.00 -6.27
CA LEU A 353 0.44 -16.69 -6.12
C LEU A 353 -0.44 -16.47 -7.35
N ARG A 354 -1.73 -16.79 -7.23
CA ARG A 354 -2.77 -16.13 -8.03
C ARG A 354 -2.98 -14.76 -7.38
N GLN A 355 -2.69 -13.67 -8.08
CA GLN A 355 -3.30 -12.39 -7.75
C GLN A 355 -4.80 -12.44 -8.10
N SER A 356 -5.53 -11.44 -7.61
CA SER A 356 -6.98 -11.19 -7.68
C SER A 356 -7.73 -11.84 -8.86
N PRO A 357 -9.01 -12.22 -8.68
CA PRO A 357 -9.79 -12.98 -9.67
C PRO A 357 -10.00 -12.30 -11.03
N TRP A 358 -9.61 -11.03 -11.17
CA TRP A 358 -9.58 -10.30 -12.43
C TRP A 358 -8.66 -11.00 -13.42
N ARG A 359 -9.26 -11.78 -14.33
CA ARG A 359 -8.56 -12.28 -15.51
C ARG A 359 -8.27 -11.07 -16.36
N HIS A 360 -7.06 -10.52 -16.27
CA HIS A 360 -6.54 -9.76 -17.41
C HIS A 360 -6.74 -10.65 -18.64
N GLN A 361 -7.33 -10.10 -19.69
CA GLN A 361 -7.22 -10.71 -21.01
C GLN A 361 -5.73 -10.82 -21.28
N ASP A 362 -5.20 -12.04 -21.11
CA ASP A 362 -3.78 -12.40 -21.17
C ASP A 362 -3.09 -12.00 -22.48
N GLY A 363 -3.79 -11.38 -23.45
CA GLY A 363 -3.26 -10.97 -24.76
C GLY A 363 -2.95 -9.49 -24.97
N GLN A 364 -3.58 -8.55 -24.24
CA GLN A 364 -3.47 -7.12 -24.59
C GLN A 364 -2.23 -6.44 -23.98
N VAL A 365 -1.92 -6.72 -22.71
CA VAL A 365 -0.66 -6.25 -22.07
C VAL A 365 0.56 -6.81 -22.80
N LEU A 366 0.48 -8.04 -23.31
CA LEU A 366 1.59 -8.74 -23.98
C LEU A 366 1.90 -8.22 -25.40
N ARG A 367 0.89 -7.74 -26.14
CA ARG A 367 1.13 -7.13 -27.47
C ARG A 367 1.74 -5.74 -27.34
N ALA A 368 1.25 -4.94 -26.40
CA ALA A 368 1.80 -3.62 -26.10
C ALA A 368 3.26 -3.68 -25.62
N ASP A 369 3.64 -4.73 -24.85
CA ASP A 369 5.02 -4.93 -24.36
C ASP A 369 6.02 -5.22 -25.51
N ARG A 370 5.64 -6.05 -26.49
CA ARG A 370 6.50 -6.37 -27.65
C ARG A 370 6.76 -5.15 -28.54
N GLU A 371 5.77 -4.29 -28.72
CA GLU A 371 5.93 -3.05 -29.50
C GLU A 371 6.69 -1.97 -28.72
N ARG A 372 6.47 -1.84 -27.40
CA ARG A 372 7.21 -0.87 -26.56
C ARG A 372 8.65 -1.23 -26.30
N ARG A 373 9.02 -2.52 -26.17
CA ARG A 373 10.45 -2.93 -26.10
C ARG A 373 11.23 -2.53 -27.36
N ARG A 374 10.58 -2.48 -28.52
CA ARG A 374 11.18 -1.95 -29.77
C ARG A 374 11.41 -0.43 -29.71
N LEU A 375 10.53 0.31 -29.03
CA LEU A 375 10.64 1.77 -28.87
C LEU A 375 11.66 2.16 -27.78
N HIS A 376 11.68 1.47 -26.64
CA HIS A 376 12.65 1.73 -25.57
C HIS A 376 14.10 1.42 -25.99
N HIS A 377 14.32 0.41 -26.82
CA HIS A 377 15.64 0.14 -27.40
C HIS A 377 16.13 1.24 -28.35
N ARG A 378 15.22 1.99 -29.00
CA ARG A 378 15.57 3.15 -29.83
C ARG A 378 15.93 4.37 -29.00
N HIS A 379 15.21 4.63 -27.90
CA HIS A 379 15.47 5.81 -27.05
C HIS A 379 16.70 5.70 -26.14
N ARG A 380 17.20 4.49 -25.84
CA ARG A 380 18.48 4.31 -25.10
C ARG A 380 19.74 4.67 -25.91
N LEU A 381 19.62 4.94 -27.21
CA LEU A 381 20.77 5.20 -28.09
C LEU A 381 21.00 6.69 -28.40
N GLU A 382 20.18 7.61 -27.89
CA GLU A 382 20.40 9.04 -28.08
C GLU A 382 20.72 9.76 -26.76
N PRO A 383 21.84 10.50 -26.66
CA PRO A 383 22.14 11.29 -25.49
C PRO A 383 21.21 12.50 -25.42
N HIS A 384 20.42 12.61 -24.35
CA HIS A 384 19.61 13.79 -24.07
C HIS A 384 20.51 15.01 -23.78
N VAL A 385 20.55 15.95 -24.72
CA VAL A 385 21.15 17.29 -24.53
C VAL A 385 20.14 18.16 -23.78
N HIS A 386 20.49 18.57 -22.57
CA HIS A 386 19.68 19.49 -21.77
C HIS A 386 19.87 20.94 -22.28
N VAL A 387 18.83 21.51 -22.89
CA VAL A 387 18.79 22.93 -23.26
C VAL A 387 17.98 23.69 -22.19
N PRO A 388 18.54 24.70 -21.50
CA PRO A 388 17.78 25.51 -20.55
C PRO A 388 16.84 26.49 -21.29
N PRO A 389 15.65 26.80 -20.74
CA PRO A 389 14.74 27.73 -21.38
C PRO A 389 15.28 29.17 -21.35
N ARG A 390 15.21 29.85 -22.49
CA ARG A 390 15.56 31.27 -22.67
C ARG A 390 14.58 32.16 -21.89
N GLY A 391 15.13 33.16 -21.20
CA GLY A 391 14.38 34.10 -20.37
C GLY A 391 13.41 34.98 -21.14
N VAL A 392 12.29 35.31 -20.50
CA VAL A 392 11.32 36.31 -20.95
C VAL A 392 11.54 37.58 -20.14
N HIS A 393 11.67 38.70 -20.85
CA HIS A 393 11.97 40.04 -20.35
C HIS A 393 10.95 40.58 -19.33
N GLN A 394 11.48 41.27 -18.30
CA GLN A 394 10.73 42.10 -17.37
C GLN A 394 10.33 43.43 -18.01
N GLY A 395 9.05 43.81 -17.91
CA GLY A 395 8.54 45.17 -18.08
C GLY A 395 8.33 45.83 -16.71
N GLN A 396 8.78 47.08 -16.58
CA GLN A 396 8.82 47.87 -15.33
C GLN A 396 7.51 48.62 -15.03
N GLY A 397 7.22 48.76 -13.72
CA GLY A 397 6.57 49.95 -13.11
C GLY A 397 5.25 49.69 -12.33
N PRO A 398 4.87 50.52 -11.33
CA PRO A 398 5.68 51.35 -10.42
C PRO A 398 5.44 51.06 -8.91
N LEU A 399 6.35 51.60 -8.10
CA LEU A 399 6.47 51.49 -6.64
C LEU A 399 5.44 52.32 -5.85
N HIS A 400 4.96 51.82 -4.69
CA HIS A 400 4.59 52.61 -3.49
C HIS A 400 4.35 51.71 -2.23
N PRO A 401 4.32 52.24 -0.98
CA PRO A 401 5.46 52.16 -0.06
C PRO A 401 5.33 51.17 1.11
N ARG A 402 6.50 50.83 1.66
CA ARG A 402 6.74 49.99 2.85
C ARG A 402 6.10 50.57 4.12
N ARG A 403 5.19 49.82 4.77
CA ARG A 403 4.83 50.02 6.18
C ARG A 403 5.72 49.14 7.08
N ARG A 404 6.52 49.79 7.93
CA ARG A 404 7.25 49.17 9.05
C ARG A 404 6.25 48.63 10.08
N ARG A 405 6.29 47.33 10.39
CA ARG A 405 5.67 46.78 11.61
C ARG A 405 6.74 46.62 12.69
N ARG A 406 6.56 47.36 13.78
CA ARG A 406 7.32 47.28 15.03
C ARG A 406 7.05 45.92 15.69
N HIS A 407 8.12 45.31 16.21
CA HIS A 407 8.03 44.16 17.11
C HIS A 407 7.40 44.58 18.44
N LEU A 408 6.30 43.92 18.82
CA LEU A 408 5.75 43.95 20.16
C LEU A 408 6.06 42.59 20.83
N ARG A 409 6.75 42.63 21.97
CA ARG A 409 6.90 41.51 22.90
C ARG A 409 5.58 41.31 23.67
N PRO A 410 5.17 40.08 24.00
CA PRO A 410 4.28 39.84 25.13
C PRO A 410 5.08 39.46 26.41
N PRO A 411 4.50 39.69 27.60
CA PRO A 411 5.18 39.56 28.89
C PRO A 411 5.13 38.14 29.47
N HIS A 412 5.97 37.94 30.49
CA HIS A 412 6.21 36.73 31.27
C HIS A 412 4.99 36.19 32.03
N GLY A 413 5.00 34.86 32.23
CA GLY A 413 4.68 34.23 33.52
C GLY A 413 3.46 33.31 33.56
N HIS A 414 3.68 31.99 33.56
CA HIS A 414 3.41 31.13 34.73
C HIS A 414 3.97 29.73 34.47
N ALA A 415 4.68 29.23 35.48
CA ALA A 415 5.41 27.96 35.48
C ALA A 415 4.52 26.82 35.98
N HIS A 416 4.53 25.67 35.29
CA HIS A 416 4.23 24.39 35.91
C HIS A 416 5.20 23.30 35.44
N ARG A 417 6.02 22.89 36.42
CA ARG A 417 6.77 21.63 36.65
C ARG A 417 7.16 20.77 35.45
N GLY A 418 8.48 20.66 35.28
CA GLY A 418 9.15 19.98 34.19
C GLY A 418 9.05 18.45 34.21
N LEU A 419 8.84 17.92 33.01
CA LEU A 419 9.40 16.64 32.59
C LEU A 419 10.88 16.89 32.24
N ARG A 420 11.77 16.04 32.74
CA ARG A 420 13.23 16.19 32.60
C ARG A 420 13.62 16.19 31.12
N ARG A 421 14.45 17.17 30.74
CA ARG A 421 15.02 17.36 29.39
C ARG A 421 15.93 16.22 28.91
N ASP A 422 16.16 15.21 29.74
CA ASP A 422 17.10 14.13 29.48
C ASP A 422 16.47 12.90 28.80
N ASP A 423 15.15 12.73 28.88
CA ASP A 423 14.44 11.62 28.20
C ASP A 423 14.18 11.90 26.70
N LEU A 424 14.23 13.17 26.28
CA LEU A 424 14.05 13.58 24.87
C LEU A 424 15.34 13.51 24.04
N ARG A 425 16.51 13.33 24.65
CA ARG A 425 17.80 13.28 23.94
C ARG A 425 18.23 11.87 23.48
N ARG A 426 17.56 10.80 23.93
CA ARG A 426 17.83 9.43 23.47
C ARG A 426 17.06 9.01 22.21
N ALA A 427 16.17 9.87 21.70
CA ALA A 427 15.34 9.58 20.52
C ALA A 427 15.73 10.36 19.24
N GLN A 428 16.79 11.18 19.25
CA GLN A 428 17.12 12.07 18.12
C GLN A 428 18.59 11.98 17.71
N ALA A 429 18.90 10.97 16.90
CA ALA A 429 19.94 11.00 15.87
C ALA A 429 19.77 9.76 14.97
N ARG A 430 18.66 9.67 14.23
CA ARG A 430 18.56 8.67 13.15
C ARG A 430 19.08 9.31 11.86
N PRO A 431 19.95 8.64 11.10
CA PRO A 431 20.45 9.15 9.82
C PRO A 431 19.28 9.35 8.85
N GLN A 432 19.45 10.26 7.87
CA GLN A 432 18.46 10.42 6.81
C GLN A 432 18.30 9.13 6.00
N PRO A 433 17.10 8.85 5.44
CA PRO A 433 16.87 7.67 4.63
C PRO A 433 17.87 7.59 3.47
N GLN A 434 18.49 6.43 3.29
CA GLN A 434 19.42 6.20 2.18
C GLN A 434 18.67 5.79 0.90
N VAL A 435 19.24 6.09 -0.26
CA VAL A 435 18.68 5.69 -1.57
C VAL A 435 19.44 4.48 -2.11
N LEU A 436 18.71 3.43 -2.48
CA LEU A 436 19.25 2.22 -3.11
C LEU A 436 18.65 2.06 -4.52
N HIS A 437 19.51 1.83 -5.52
CA HIS A 437 19.08 1.49 -6.87
C HIS A 437 19.21 -0.02 -7.11
N LEU A 438 18.11 -0.71 -7.39
CA LEU A 438 18.11 -2.12 -7.77
C LEU A 438 17.94 -2.25 -9.29
N ARG A 439 19.06 -2.12 -10.02
CA ARG A 439 19.08 -2.24 -11.49
C ARG A 439 19.39 -3.66 -11.95
N GLY A 440 18.69 -4.12 -12.98
CA GLY A 440 19.08 -5.29 -13.75
C GLY A 440 20.31 -4.99 -14.60
N ALA A 441 21.34 -5.83 -14.54
CA ALA A 441 22.50 -5.71 -15.42
C ALA A 441 22.10 -6.09 -16.86
N ALA A 442 21.61 -5.13 -17.64
CA ALA A 442 21.45 -5.27 -19.09
C ALA A 442 22.65 -4.60 -19.77
N GLY A 443 23.71 -5.39 -19.99
CA GLY A 443 24.85 -4.99 -20.81
C GLY A 443 25.19 -6.08 -21.82
N GLN A 444 24.81 -5.89 -23.08
CA GLN A 444 25.48 -6.55 -24.20
C GLN A 444 26.72 -5.73 -24.54
N ASP A 445 27.91 -6.31 -24.39
CA ASP A 445 29.12 -5.77 -25.02
C ASP A 445 29.32 -6.43 -26.39
N ARG A 446 29.55 -5.59 -27.40
CA ARG A 446 29.92 -5.99 -28.76
C ARG A 446 31.40 -6.38 -28.77
N ARG A 447 31.73 -7.52 -28.16
CA ARG A 447 32.97 -8.29 -28.40
C ARG A 447 32.91 -9.56 -27.56
N GLY A 448 32.73 -10.70 -28.22
CA GLY A 448 32.52 -12.01 -27.59
C GLY A 448 33.73 -12.53 -26.80
N ALA A 449 33.93 -12.01 -25.59
CA ALA A 449 34.87 -12.56 -24.62
C ALA A 449 34.14 -12.90 -23.31
N GLN A 450 34.21 -14.17 -22.90
CA GLN A 450 33.71 -14.62 -21.60
C GLN A 450 34.52 -13.95 -20.48
N ARG A 451 33.84 -13.28 -19.54
CA ARG A 451 34.41 -12.93 -18.23
C ARG A 451 33.67 -13.70 -17.12
N PRO A 452 34.38 -14.06 -16.03
CA PRO A 452 33.78 -14.76 -14.90
C PRO A 452 32.71 -13.88 -14.23
N VAL A 453 31.62 -14.51 -13.82
CA VAL A 453 30.50 -13.88 -13.11
C VAL A 453 31.01 -13.25 -11.82
N VAL A 454 31.13 -11.92 -11.80
CA VAL A 454 31.41 -11.17 -10.58
C VAL A 454 30.11 -11.11 -9.77
N ARG A 455 30.16 -11.67 -8.56
CA ARG A 455 29.08 -11.61 -7.57
C ARG A 455 28.75 -10.15 -7.25
N PRO A 456 27.48 -9.78 -7.01
CA PRO A 456 27.16 -8.49 -6.41
C PRO A 456 27.83 -8.44 -5.03
N GLN A 457 28.87 -7.61 -4.88
CA GLN A 457 29.35 -7.22 -3.57
C GLN A 457 28.35 -6.22 -3.02
N LEU A 458 27.47 -6.67 -2.10
CA LEU A 458 26.88 -5.76 -1.13
C LEU A 458 28.06 -5.15 -0.36
N LEU A 459 28.21 -3.83 -0.45
CA LEU A 459 29.08 -3.07 0.44
C LEU A 459 28.57 -3.29 1.87
N ALA A 460 29.32 -4.07 2.64
CA ALA A 460 29.11 -4.25 4.05
C ALA A 460 29.41 -2.90 4.77
N ALA A 461 28.37 -2.23 5.24
CA ALA A 461 28.53 -1.19 6.25
C ALA A 461 28.96 -1.86 7.57
N ARG A 462 30.27 -1.94 7.80
CA ARG A 462 30.83 -2.27 9.12
C ARG A 462 30.64 -1.06 10.03
N ALA A 463 29.61 -1.06 10.87
CA ALA A 463 29.61 -0.26 12.08
C ALA A 463 30.54 -0.94 13.10
N ARG A 464 31.77 -0.41 13.26
CA ARG A 464 32.57 -0.66 14.47
C ARG A 464 32.06 0.30 15.54
N TYR A 465 31.45 -0.23 16.59
CA TYR A 465 31.29 0.51 17.84
C TYR A 465 32.43 0.11 18.77
N GLY A 466 33.29 1.08 19.06
CA GLY A 466 34.11 1.16 20.27
C GLY A 466 33.55 2.28 21.14
#